data_AF-A0A932KMF3-F1
#
_entry.id   AF-A0A932KMF3-F1
#
_cell.length_a   1.000
_cell.length_b   1.000
_cell.length_c   1.000
_cell.angle_alpha   90.00
_cell.angle_beta   90.00
_cell.angle_gamma   90.00
#
_symmetry.space_group_name_H-M   'P 1'
#
loop_
_entity.id
_entity.type
_entity.pdbx_description
1 polymer ?
#
loop_
_entity_poly.entity_id
_entity_poly.type
_entity_poly.pdbx_seq_one_letter_code
_entity_poly.pdbx_strand_id
1 'polypeptide(L)'
;MLLQAVQEFASDYLELLDRDPIVTREQLEEAAQCFVGDHPSLEIKDLQDFQYDPNPVFYRALLDVLQRCPTLDIRHQASVAYCGWRRRHTDPRSVLPTLSLLVRNTAVSPGTRSTAAYELAQAERTLGHNGKAIEWLLTSTAAAEEAGNRLQRLMNQAVAASWEAETSPKSAEPTIRDLRAQFVLLAEDKTSPDRETARRWVMNTTYHLAKIAAGTGDEDELEEHLGLLEQPEYRELNWITEDQLTELRAAL
;
A
#
# COMPACT_ATOMS: atom_id res chain seq x y z
N MET A 1 -2.13 -28.77 3.37
CA MET A 1 -2.25 -27.39 3.91
C MET A 1 -1.83 -26.31 2.91
N LEU A 2 -0.70 -26.36 2.19
CA LEU A 2 -0.41 -25.32 1.17
C LEU A 2 -1.38 -25.37 -0.02
N LEU A 3 -1.72 -26.57 -0.52
CA LEU A 3 -2.79 -26.72 -1.51
C LEU A 3 -4.10 -26.15 -0.96
N GLN A 4 -4.36 -26.32 0.33
CA GLN A 4 -5.55 -25.83 1.01
C GLN A 4 -5.52 -24.32 1.27
N ALA A 5 -4.36 -23.72 1.55
CA ALA A 5 -4.19 -22.27 1.76
C ALA A 5 -4.13 -21.51 0.42
N VAL A 6 -3.60 -22.15 -0.63
CA VAL A 6 -3.69 -21.67 -2.01
C VAL A 6 -5.11 -21.87 -2.55
N GLN A 7 -5.81 -22.95 -2.16
CA GLN A 7 -7.23 -23.15 -2.46
C GLN A 7 -8.13 -22.20 -1.67
N GLU A 8 -7.82 -21.89 -0.41
CA GLU A 8 -8.56 -20.93 0.44
C GLU A 8 -8.29 -19.51 -0.04
N PHE A 9 -7.04 -19.13 -0.34
CA PHE A 9 -6.73 -17.83 -0.95
C PHE A 9 -7.32 -17.70 -2.36
N ALA A 10 -7.25 -18.74 -3.18
CA ALA A 10 -7.94 -18.76 -4.47
C ALA A 10 -9.46 -18.68 -4.27
N SER A 11 -10.05 -19.39 -3.30
CA SER A 11 -11.50 -19.37 -3.04
C SER A 11 -11.98 -18.02 -2.52
N ASP A 12 -11.23 -17.37 -1.62
CA ASP A 12 -11.51 -16.02 -1.10
C ASP A 12 -11.34 -14.95 -2.19
N TYR A 13 -10.31 -15.11 -3.05
CA TYR A 13 -10.09 -14.26 -4.22
C TYR A 13 -11.14 -14.51 -5.33
N LEU A 14 -11.69 -15.72 -5.41
CA LEU A 14 -12.78 -16.11 -6.32
C LEU A 14 -14.14 -15.59 -5.86
N GLU A 15 -14.43 -15.53 -4.55
CA GLU A 15 -15.61 -14.85 -4.02
C GLU A 15 -15.57 -13.33 -4.28
N LEU A 16 -14.37 -12.75 -4.33
CA LEU A 16 -14.13 -11.36 -4.75
C LEU A 16 -14.33 -11.16 -6.26
N LEU A 17 -14.01 -12.16 -7.09
CA LEU A 17 -14.22 -12.17 -8.55
C LEU A 17 -15.67 -12.48 -8.96
N ASP A 18 -16.46 -13.16 -8.13
CA ASP A 18 -17.90 -13.38 -8.37
C ASP A 18 -18.72 -12.07 -8.32
N ARG A 19 -18.11 -10.97 -7.85
CA ARG A 19 -18.69 -9.62 -7.90
C ARG A 19 -18.36 -8.86 -9.19
N ASP A 20 -17.42 -9.35 -10.01
CA ASP A 20 -17.06 -8.75 -11.31
C ASP A 20 -16.44 -9.81 -12.26
N PRO A 21 -17.18 -10.32 -13.28
CA PRO A 21 -16.88 -11.60 -13.92
C PRO A 21 -15.89 -11.41 -15.08
N ILE A 22 -14.60 -11.36 -14.78
CA ILE A 22 -13.56 -11.24 -15.82
C ILE A 22 -12.64 -12.48 -15.89
N VAL A 23 -12.53 -13.28 -14.83
CA VAL A 23 -11.72 -14.52 -14.79
C VAL A 23 -12.50 -15.62 -14.07
N THR A 24 -12.65 -16.79 -14.69
CA THR A 24 -13.41 -17.89 -14.10
C THR A 24 -12.55 -18.76 -13.18
N ARG A 25 -13.20 -19.38 -12.19
CA ARG A 25 -12.60 -20.35 -11.26
C ARG A 25 -11.79 -21.45 -11.94
N GLU A 26 -12.32 -22.03 -13.01
CA GLU A 26 -11.64 -23.07 -13.79
C GLU A 26 -10.31 -22.58 -14.37
N GLN A 27 -10.22 -21.32 -14.83
CA GLN A 27 -8.98 -20.78 -15.42
C GLN A 27 -7.86 -20.61 -14.39
N LEU A 28 -8.20 -20.31 -13.14
CA LEU A 28 -7.24 -20.19 -12.04
C LEU A 28 -6.79 -21.57 -11.53
N GLU A 29 -7.71 -22.53 -11.43
CA GLU A 29 -7.42 -23.91 -11.02
C GLU A 29 -6.56 -24.66 -12.07
N GLU A 30 -6.84 -24.46 -13.36
CA GLU A 30 -6.06 -25.04 -14.46
C GLU A 30 -4.62 -24.48 -14.52
N ALA A 31 -4.46 -23.19 -14.23
CA ALA A 31 -3.16 -22.55 -14.13
C ALA A 31 -2.34 -23.05 -12.92
N ALA A 32 -3.01 -23.29 -11.78
CA ALA A 32 -2.38 -23.88 -10.60
C ALA A 32 -1.97 -25.35 -10.82
N GLN A 33 -2.76 -26.13 -11.56
CA GLN A 33 -2.45 -27.54 -11.88
C GLN A 33 -1.29 -27.69 -12.88
N CYS A 34 -1.22 -26.83 -13.91
CA CYS A 34 -0.08 -26.79 -14.83
C CYS A 34 1.26 -26.58 -14.09
N PHE A 35 1.25 -25.80 -13.02
CA PHE A 35 2.45 -25.45 -12.26
C PHE A 35 3.02 -26.62 -11.42
N VAL A 36 2.15 -27.48 -10.88
CA VAL A 36 2.59 -28.66 -10.11
C VAL A 36 3.11 -29.78 -11.03
N GLY A 37 2.59 -29.85 -12.27
CA GLY A 37 3.02 -30.84 -13.26
C GLY A 37 4.45 -30.62 -13.80
N ASP A 38 4.90 -29.37 -13.88
CA ASP A 38 6.17 -29.00 -14.55
C ASP A 38 7.38 -28.89 -13.61
N HIS A 39 7.20 -28.94 -12.28
CA HIS A 39 8.28 -28.82 -11.29
C HIS A 39 8.25 -29.91 -10.21
N PRO A 40 8.67 -31.16 -10.55
CA PRO A 40 8.64 -32.30 -9.63
C PRO A 40 9.69 -32.25 -8.50
N SER A 41 10.55 -31.23 -8.45
CA SER A 41 11.66 -31.09 -7.48
C SER A 41 11.32 -30.27 -6.24
N LEU A 42 10.07 -29.82 -6.07
CA LEU A 42 9.60 -29.19 -4.84
C LEU A 42 9.19 -30.28 -3.85
N GLU A 43 10.10 -30.70 -2.97
CA GLU A 43 9.76 -31.63 -1.90
C GLU A 43 8.95 -30.92 -0.80
N ILE A 44 7.84 -31.54 -0.41
CA ILE A 44 6.83 -31.04 0.55
C ILE A 44 7.43 -30.67 1.92
N LYS A 45 8.64 -31.16 2.23
CA LYS A 45 9.29 -31.00 3.53
C LYS A 45 9.95 -29.63 3.73
N ASP A 46 10.34 -28.95 2.65
CA ASP A 46 10.93 -27.60 2.69
C ASP A 46 9.88 -26.49 2.90
N LEU A 47 8.60 -26.86 2.98
CA LEU A 47 7.45 -25.96 3.13
C LEU A 47 6.95 -25.85 4.59
N GLN A 48 7.54 -26.60 5.53
CA GLN A 48 7.12 -26.60 6.95
C GLN A 48 7.67 -25.41 7.76
N ASP A 49 8.71 -24.74 7.28
CA ASP A 49 9.34 -23.58 7.95
C ASP A 49 8.83 -22.21 7.44
N PHE A 50 7.83 -22.19 6.53
CA PHE A 50 7.32 -20.96 5.89
C PHE A 50 6.29 -20.21 6.75
N GLN A 51 6.75 -19.44 7.74
CA GLN A 51 5.94 -18.42 8.40
C GLN A 51 5.81 -17.16 7.50
N TYR A 52 4.59 -16.90 7.03
CA TYR A 52 4.04 -15.57 6.67
C TYR A 52 4.89 -14.60 5.82
N ASP A 53 5.57 -15.10 4.79
CA ASP A 53 6.13 -14.24 3.73
C ASP A 53 6.10 -15.00 2.39
N PRO A 54 5.26 -14.63 1.41
CA PRO A 54 5.20 -15.32 0.13
C PRO A 54 6.57 -15.28 -0.56
N ASN A 55 7.21 -16.46 -0.67
CA ASN A 55 8.54 -16.69 -1.23
C ASN A 55 8.66 -16.12 -2.67
N PRO A 56 9.85 -15.66 -3.12
CA PRO A 56 10.09 -15.27 -4.52
C PRO A 56 9.62 -16.32 -5.55
N VAL A 57 9.61 -17.60 -5.20
CA VAL A 57 9.07 -18.70 -6.02
C VAL A 57 7.57 -18.55 -6.29
N PHE A 58 6.78 -18.13 -5.28
CA PHE A 58 5.34 -17.91 -5.42
C PHE A 58 5.05 -16.76 -6.39
N TYR A 59 5.74 -15.62 -6.24
CA TYR A 59 5.53 -14.50 -7.14
C TYR A 59 6.02 -14.78 -8.56
N ARG A 60 7.11 -15.55 -8.71
CA ARG A 60 7.57 -15.98 -10.03
C ARG A 60 6.56 -16.92 -10.71
N ALA A 61 6.02 -17.87 -9.96
CA ALA A 61 4.94 -18.75 -10.42
C ALA A 61 3.69 -17.95 -10.84
N LEU A 62 3.31 -16.97 -10.02
CA LEU A 62 2.19 -16.07 -10.32
C LEU A 62 2.45 -15.27 -11.60
N LEU A 63 3.67 -14.77 -11.83
CA LEU A 63 4.01 -14.08 -13.08
C LEU A 63 3.95 -15.01 -14.29
N ASP A 64 4.45 -16.24 -14.18
CA ASP A 64 4.43 -17.22 -15.27
C ASP A 64 2.99 -17.63 -15.63
N VAL A 65 2.12 -17.76 -14.62
CA VAL A 65 0.67 -17.98 -14.80
C VAL A 65 0.00 -16.76 -15.43
N LEU A 66 0.26 -15.56 -14.92
CA LEU A 66 -0.40 -14.34 -15.39
C LEU A 66 0.09 -13.94 -16.79
N GLN A 67 1.32 -14.26 -17.18
CA GLN A 67 1.79 -14.12 -18.57
C GLN A 67 0.93 -14.93 -19.56
N ARG A 68 0.25 -15.98 -19.11
CA ARG A 68 -0.70 -16.77 -19.91
C ARG A 68 -2.13 -16.20 -19.86
N CYS A 69 -2.47 -15.34 -18.89
CA CYS A 69 -3.77 -14.68 -18.82
C CYS A 69 -3.95 -13.71 -20.00
N PRO A 70 -5.10 -13.72 -20.72
CA PRO A 70 -5.29 -12.89 -21.90
C PRO A 70 -5.39 -11.38 -21.59
N THR A 71 -5.72 -11.01 -20.35
CA THR A 71 -5.97 -9.63 -19.95
C THR A 71 -4.66 -8.91 -19.62
N LEU A 72 -4.28 -7.96 -20.48
CA LEU A 72 -3.02 -7.21 -20.36
C LEU A 72 -2.89 -6.46 -19.03
N ASP A 73 -3.99 -5.95 -18.46
CA ASP A 73 -3.93 -5.20 -17.20
C ASP A 73 -3.61 -6.09 -15.99
N ILE A 74 -4.12 -7.32 -15.94
CA ILE A 74 -3.82 -8.28 -14.86
C ILE A 74 -2.32 -8.61 -14.84
N ARG A 75 -1.69 -8.75 -16.01
CA ARG A 75 -0.23 -8.94 -16.13
C ARG A 75 0.55 -7.76 -15.55
N HIS A 76 0.07 -6.54 -15.78
CA HIS A 76 0.69 -5.34 -15.23
C HIS A 76 0.52 -5.27 -13.71
N GLN A 77 -0.68 -5.52 -13.19
CA GLN A 77 -0.94 -5.55 -11.74
C GLN A 77 -0.04 -6.57 -11.02
N ALA A 78 0.14 -7.77 -11.60
CA ALA A 78 1.06 -8.78 -11.10
C ALA A 78 2.52 -8.30 -11.04
N SER A 79 2.95 -7.63 -12.12
CA SER A 79 4.30 -7.09 -12.23
C SER A 79 4.54 -6.03 -11.16
N VAL A 80 3.56 -5.17 -10.89
CA VAL A 80 3.61 -4.18 -9.80
C VAL A 80 3.68 -4.87 -8.45
N ALA A 81 2.82 -5.86 -8.18
CA ALA A 81 2.81 -6.59 -6.91
C ALA A 81 4.15 -7.30 -6.65
N TYR A 82 4.73 -7.95 -7.66
CA TYR A 82 6.06 -8.55 -7.55
C TYR A 82 7.16 -7.52 -7.30
N CYS A 83 7.10 -6.37 -7.97
CA CYS A 83 8.05 -5.29 -7.72
C CYS A 83 7.93 -4.76 -6.29
N GLY A 84 6.70 -4.60 -5.77
CA GLY A 84 6.46 -4.19 -4.39
C GLY A 84 7.04 -5.19 -3.38
N TRP A 85 6.89 -6.49 -3.62
CA TRP A 85 7.55 -7.52 -2.83
C TRP A 85 9.08 -7.41 -2.94
N ARG A 86 9.64 -7.43 -4.15
CA ARG A 86 11.11 -7.36 -4.35
C ARG A 86 11.73 -6.14 -3.67
N ARG A 87 11.07 -4.99 -3.69
CA ARG A 87 11.53 -3.77 -3.01
C ARG A 87 11.72 -3.98 -1.50
N ARG A 88 10.85 -4.77 -0.85
CA ARG A 88 10.89 -5.01 0.60
C ARG A 88 11.95 -6.06 1.00
N HIS A 89 12.22 -7.03 0.12
CA HIS A 89 13.04 -8.20 0.47
C HIS A 89 14.39 -8.27 -0.29
N THR A 90 14.63 -7.36 -1.23
CA THR A 90 15.87 -7.30 -2.04
C THR A 90 16.32 -5.86 -2.28
N ASP A 91 17.39 -5.62 -3.05
CA ASP A 91 17.84 -4.26 -3.39
C ASP A 91 16.74 -3.49 -4.17
N PRO A 92 16.22 -2.37 -3.64
CA PRO A 92 15.21 -1.54 -4.30
C PRO A 92 15.62 -1.03 -5.68
N ARG A 93 16.93 -0.90 -5.96
CA ARG A 93 17.41 -0.49 -7.30
C ARG A 93 16.98 -1.44 -8.40
N SER A 94 16.78 -2.71 -8.06
CA SER A 94 16.47 -3.77 -9.02
C SER A 94 15.04 -3.72 -9.58
N VAL A 95 14.15 -2.93 -8.97
CA VAL A 95 12.74 -2.78 -9.39
C VAL A 95 12.48 -1.47 -10.13
N LEU A 96 13.37 -0.47 -10.00
CA LEU A 96 13.18 0.86 -10.60
C LEU A 96 12.93 0.82 -12.13
N PRO A 97 13.68 0.04 -12.94
CA PRO A 97 13.47 0.05 -14.39
C PRO A 97 12.08 -0.48 -14.78
N THR A 98 11.63 -1.57 -14.15
CA THR A 98 10.33 -2.19 -14.42
C THR A 98 9.18 -1.27 -13.99
N LEU A 99 9.25 -0.72 -12.78
CA LEU A 99 8.22 0.20 -12.28
C LEU A 99 8.16 1.48 -13.12
N SER A 100 9.30 2.06 -13.50
CA SER A 100 9.32 3.27 -14.35
C SER A 100 8.71 3.03 -15.73
N LEU A 101 8.94 1.85 -16.32
CA LEU A 101 8.30 1.47 -17.59
C LEU A 101 6.78 1.36 -17.45
N LEU A 102 6.30 0.71 -16.39
CA LEU A 102 4.86 0.55 -16.13
C LEU A 102 4.17 1.89 -15.92
N VAL A 103 4.77 2.82 -15.17
CA VAL A 103 4.20 4.16 -14.94
C VAL A 103 4.05 4.97 -16.24
N ARG A 104 4.98 4.82 -17.19
CA ARG A 104 4.98 5.58 -18.46
C ARG A 104 4.16 4.95 -19.58
N ASN A 105 3.77 3.69 -19.43
CA ASN A 105 3.07 2.95 -20.47
C ASN A 105 1.57 3.28 -20.45
N THR A 106 1.07 3.98 -21.47
CA THR A 106 -0.34 4.37 -21.57
C THR A 106 -1.29 3.20 -21.81
N ALA A 107 -0.79 2.01 -22.18
CA ALA A 107 -1.60 0.79 -22.23
C ALA A 107 -1.86 0.17 -20.85
N VAL A 108 -1.22 0.68 -19.80
CA VAL A 108 -1.45 0.30 -18.40
C VAL A 108 -2.60 1.16 -17.85
N SER A 109 -3.57 0.53 -17.17
CA SER A 109 -4.69 1.27 -16.61
C SER A 109 -4.22 2.34 -15.61
N PRO A 110 -4.94 3.47 -15.47
CA PRO A 110 -4.55 4.53 -14.53
C PRO A 110 -4.40 4.02 -13.08
N GLY A 111 -5.27 3.08 -12.65
CA GLY A 111 -5.17 2.43 -11.34
C GLY A 111 -3.85 1.67 -11.16
N THR A 112 -3.49 0.82 -12.13
CA THR A 112 -2.21 0.09 -12.10
C THR A 112 -1.00 1.03 -12.17
N ARG A 113 -1.07 2.10 -12.98
CA ARG A 113 -0.02 3.15 -13.02
C ARG A 113 0.12 3.87 -11.67
N SER A 114 -0.99 4.15 -10.99
CA SER A 114 -0.96 4.75 -9.66
C SER A 114 -0.21 3.87 -8.67
N THR A 115 -0.55 2.58 -8.60
CA THR A 115 0.15 1.61 -7.72
C THR A 115 1.62 1.46 -8.10
N ALA A 116 1.95 1.41 -9.39
CA ALA A 116 3.34 1.35 -9.86
C ALA A 116 4.15 2.59 -9.43
N ALA A 117 3.57 3.78 -9.55
CA ALA A 117 4.19 5.03 -9.15
C ALA A 117 4.37 5.10 -7.62
N TYR A 118 3.41 4.58 -6.86
CA TYR A 118 3.52 4.46 -5.41
C TYR A 118 4.69 3.53 -4.99
N GLU A 119 4.79 2.34 -5.58
CA GLU A 119 5.91 1.43 -5.28
C GLU A 119 7.26 2.01 -5.73
N LEU A 120 7.28 2.79 -6.80
CA LEU A 120 8.47 3.50 -7.25
C LEU A 120 8.88 4.60 -6.25
N ALA A 121 7.90 5.36 -5.73
CA ALA A 121 8.14 6.33 -4.66
C ALA A 121 8.74 5.66 -3.42
N GLN A 122 8.19 4.52 -3.00
CA GLN A 122 8.70 3.77 -1.87
C GLN A 122 10.12 3.26 -2.10
N ALA A 123 10.45 2.81 -3.32
CA ALA A 123 11.80 2.37 -3.65
C ALA A 123 12.81 3.52 -3.57
N GLU A 124 12.48 4.68 -4.16
CA GLU A 124 13.31 5.89 -4.11
C GLU A 124 13.48 6.40 -2.67
N ARG A 125 12.43 6.31 -1.85
CA ARG A 125 12.49 6.64 -0.42
C ARG A 125 13.45 5.73 0.34
N THR A 126 13.39 4.41 0.12
CA THR A 126 14.35 3.46 0.73
C THR A 126 15.80 3.75 0.32
N LEU A 127 16.01 4.32 -0.87
CA LEU A 127 17.33 4.74 -1.35
C LEU A 127 17.77 6.13 -0.83
N GLY A 128 16.93 6.80 -0.03
CA GLY A 128 17.20 8.14 0.50
C GLY A 128 16.92 9.29 -0.47
N HIS A 129 16.32 9.02 -1.63
CA HIS A 129 16.00 10.03 -2.64
C HIS A 129 14.65 10.70 -2.36
N ASN A 130 14.53 11.44 -1.25
CA ASN A 130 13.27 11.99 -0.76
C ASN A 130 12.52 12.86 -1.77
N GLY A 131 13.22 13.77 -2.46
CA GLY A 131 12.59 14.63 -3.48
C GLY A 131 11.95 13.82 -4.61
N LYS A 132 12.68 12.82 -5.14
CA LYS A 132 12.15 11.92 -6.18
C LYS A 132 10.99 11.08 -5.67
N ALA A 133 11.05 10.62 -4.43
CA ALA A 133 9.98 9.85 -3.82
C ALA A 133 8.67 10.65 -3.77
N ILE A 134 8.74 11.93 -3.38
CA ILE A 134 7.60 12.85 -3.41
C ILE A 134 7.10 13.09 -4.83
N GLU A 135 7.98 13.33 -5.81
CA GLU A 135 7.60 13.47 -7.22
C GLU A 135 6.82 12.25 -7.75
N TRP A 136 7.24 11.04 -7.38
CA TRP A 136 6.54 9.81 -7.75
C TRP A 136 5.19 9.64 -7.02
N LEU A 137 5.05 10.10 -5.78
CA LEU A 137 3.75 10.15 -5.10
C LEU A 137 2.78 11.14 -5.75
N LEU A 138 3.27 12.29 -6.22
CA LEU A 138 2.45 13.24 -6.99
C LEU A 138 2.02 12.64 -8.33
N THR A 139 2.90 11.87 -8.98
CA THR A 139 2.55 11.10 -10.18
C THR A 139 1.49 10.04 -9.87
N SER A 140 1.63 9.32 -8.75
CA SER A 140 0.65 8.34 -8.28
C SER A 140 -0.71 8.97 -7.95
N THR A 141 -0.70 10.19 -7.39
CA THR A 141 -1.88 11.01 -7.10
C THR A 141 -2.64 11.35 -8.39
N ALA A 142 -1.94 11.88 -9.40
CA ALA A 142 -2.55 12.22 -10.69
C ALA A 142 -3.15 10.99 -11.38
N ALA A 143 -2.46 9.84 -11.34
CA ALA A 143 -2.97 8.60 -11.91
C ALA A 143 -4.19 8.03 -11.14
N ALA A 144 -4.23 8.19 -9.81
CA ALA A 144 -5.39 7.81 -9.00
C ALA A 144 -6.61 8.70 -9.32
N GLU A 145 -6.39 9.99 -9.54
CA GLU A 145 -7.43 10.93 -9.98
C GLU A 145 -7.98 10.56 -11.37
N GLU A 146 -7.10 10.25 -12.32
CA GLU A 146 -7.48 9.75 -13.65
C GLU A 146 -8.29 8.45 -13.57
N ALA A 147 -8.01 7.59 -12.59
CA ALA A 147 -8.77 6.37 -12.32
C ALA A 147 -10.12 6.62 -11.63
N GLY A 148 -10.44 7.86 -11.23
CA GLY A 148 -11.60 8.16 -10.39
C GLY A 148 -11.49 7.64 -8.95
N ASN A 149 -10.30 7.23 -8.50
CA ASN A 149 -10.07 6.68 -7.17
C ASN A 149 -9.73 7.79 -6.17
N ARG A 150 -10.78 8.43 -5.63
CA ARG A 150 -10.65 9.55 -4.68
C ARG A 150 -9.87 9.18 -3.42
N LEU A 151 -10.13 8.02 -2.83
CA LEU A 151 -9.45 7.60 -1.59
C LEU A 151 -7.95 7.44 -1.83
N GLN A 152 -7.55 6.67 -2.85
CA GLN A 152 -6.13 6.47 -3.17
C GLN A 152 -5.41 7.79 -3.45
N ARG A 153 -6.06 8.73 -4.16
CA ARG A 153 -5.54 10.07 -4.40
C ARG A 153 -5.21 10.78 -3.08
N LEU A 154 -6.14 10.82 -2.13
CA LEU A 154 -5.94 11.44 -0.82
C LEU A 154 -4.83 10.76 -0.02
N MET A 155 -4.80 9.42 -0.04
CA MET A 155 -3.76 8.65 0.65
C MET A 155 -2.38 8.97 0.11
N ASN A 156 -2.21 9.03 -1.22
CA ASN A 156 -0.94 9.38 -1.84
C ASN A 156 -0.49 10.81 -1.48
N GLN A 157 -1.41 11.76 -1.46
CA GLN A 157 -1.13 13.13 -1.02
C GLN A 157 -0.72 13.19 0.45
N ALA A 158 -1.37 12.40 1.31
CA ALA A 158 -1.05 12.35 2.74
C ALA A 158 0.34 11.76 2.99
N VAL A 159 0.73 10.70 2.28
CA VAL A 159 2.11 10.19 2.35
C VAL A 159 3.11 11.25 1.89
N ALA A 160 2.83 11.95 0.78
CA ALA A 160 3.72 12.95 0.24
C ALA A 160 3.95 14.11 1.23
N ALA A 161 2.85 14.64 1.79
CA ALA A 161 2.91 15.71 2.79
C ALA A 161 3.60 15.25 4.08
N SER A 162 3.38 14.00 4.50
CA SER A 162 4.04 13.42 5.68
C SER A 162 5.55 13.31 5.50
N TRP A 163 6.02 12.96 4.30
CA TRP A 163 7.46 12.94 3.99
C TRP A 163 8.05 14.34 3.82
N GLU A 164 7.30 15.29 3.26
CA GLU A 164 7.71 16.69 3.21
C GLU A 164 7.89 17.27 4.62
N ALA A 165 6.98 16.95 5.54
CA ALA A 165 6.99 17.42 6.92
C ALA A 165 8.26 17.03 7.69
N GLU A 166 8.93 15.94 7.32
CA GLU A 166 10.22 15.55 7.94
C GLU A 166 11.35 16.57 7.66
N THR A 167 11.23 17.34 6.58
CA THR A 167 12.24 18.32 6.15
C THR A 167 11.75 19.76 6.26
N SER A 168 10.46 19.97 6.05
CA SER A 168 9.80 21.29 6.03
C SER A 168 8.45 21.24 6.77
N PRO A 169 8.45 21.04 8.11
CA PRO A 169 7.21 20.87 8.90
C PRO A 169 6.16 21.96 8.62
N LYS A 170 6.57 23.23 8.70
CA LYS A 170 5.69 24.40 8.50
C LYS A 170 5.11 24.52 7.09
N SER A 171 5.81 23.96 6.09
CA SER A 171 5.33 23.95 4.69
C SER A 171 4.23 22.89 4.51
N ALA A 172 4.43 21.72 5.09
CA ALA A 172 3.54 20.57 4.96
C ALA A 172 2.27 20.67 5.82
N GLU A 173 2.35 21.35 6.95
CA GLU A 173 1.27 21.43 7.94
C GLU A 173 -0.10 21.83 7.36
N PRO A 174 -0.25 22.91 6.55
CA PRO A 174 -1.55 23.27 6.01
C PRO A 174 -2.16 22.18 5.12
N THR A 175 -1.32 21.48 4.34
CA THR A 175 -1.75 20.36 3.50
C THR A 175 -2.20 19.16 4.33
N ILE A 176 -1.48 18.83 5.41
CA ILE A 176 -1.87 17.72 6.29
C ILE A 176 -3.20 18.03 7.01
N ARG A 177 -3.41 19.28 7.45
CA ARG A 177 -4.69 19.70 8.06
C ARG A 177 -5.86 19.58 7.08
N ASP A 178 -5.68 20.05 5.84
CA ASP A 178 -6.71 19.94 4.80
C ASP A 178 -7.04 18.47 4.49
N LEU A 179 -6.02 17.63 4.30
CA LEU A 179 -6.20 16.20 4.05
C LEU A 179 -6.91 15.51 5.21
N ARG A 180 -6.54 15.82 6.46
CA ARG A 180 -7.22 15.30 7.65
C ARG A 180 -8.71 15.65 7.63
N ALA A 181 -9.08 16.89 7.33
CA ALA A 181 -10.47 17.31 7.23
C ALA A 181 -11.24 16.51 6.15
N GLN A 182 -10.60 16.26 4.99
CA GLN A 182 -11.19 15.43 3.94
C GLN A 182 -11.36 13.97 4.38
N PHE A 183 -10.42 13.39 5.13
CA PHE A 183 -10.55 12.05 5.67
C PHE A 183 -11.62 11.95 6.76
N VAL A 184 -11.79 12.98 7.60
CA VAL A 184 -12.89 13.03 8.59
C VAL A 184 -14.25 12.93 7.89
N LEU A 185 -14.46 13.73 6.83
CA LEU A 185 -15.70 13.67 6.05
C LEU A 185 -15.96 12.28 5.44
N LEU A 186 -14.92 11.60 4.95
CA LEU A 186 -15.02 10.24 4.42
C LEU A 186 -15.29 9.20 5.53
N ALA A 187 -14.70 9.38 6.71
CA ALA A 187 -14.86 8.50 7.86
C ALA A 187 -16.26 8.62 8.51
N GLU A 188 -16.92 9.76 8.35
CA GLU A 188 -18.29 10.00 8.82
C GLU A 188 -19.36 9.44 7.89
N ASP A 189 -19.03 9.21 6.61
CA ASP A 189 -19.93 8.57 5.65
C ASP A 189 -20.09 7.07 5.97
N LYS A 190 -21.17 6.75 6.69
CA LYS A 190 -21.52 5.38 7.10
C LYS A 190 -21.85 4.45 5.94
N THR A 191 -22.08 4.98 4.74
CA THR A 191 -22.41 4.20 3.54
C THR A 191 -21.20 3.89 2.69
N SER A 192 -20.08 4.57 2.94
CA SER A 192 -18.86 4.40 2.17
C SER A 192 -18.11 3.12 2.58
N PRO A 193 -17.71 2.26 1.62
CA PRO A 193 -16.80 1.14 1.91
C PRO A 193 -15.40 1.61 2.34
N ASP A 194 -15.04 2.86 2.03
CA ASP A 194 -13.75 3.47 2.34
C ASP A 194 -13.63 3.99 3.78
N ARG A 195 -14.74 3.94 4.54
CA ARG A 195 -14.86 4.56 5.86
C ARG A 195 -13.75 4.14 6.82
N GLU A 196 -13.49 2.85 6.93
CA GLU A 196 -12.51 2.34 7.90
C GLU A 196 -11.07 2.74 7.52
N THR A 197 -10.75 2.69 6.23
CA THR A 197 -9.48 3.18 5.72
C THR A 197 -9.34 4.68 5.99
N ALA A 198 -10.39 5.47 5.75
CA ALA A 198 -10.39 6.91 6.05
C ALA A 198 -10.16 7.19 7.55
N ARG A 199 -10.78 6.43 8.47
CA ARG A 199 -10.54 6.55 9.92
C ARG A 199 -9.07 6.32 10.28
N ARG A 200 -8.44 5.31 9.68
CA ARG A 200 -7.01 5.06 9.86
C ARG A 200 -6.16 6.24 9.37
N TRP A 201 -6.56 6.88 8.28
CA TRP A 201 -5.89 8.07 7.76
C TRP A 201 -6.15 9.33 8.58
N VAL A 202 -7.30 9.46 9.24
CA VAL A 202 -7.52 10.51 10.25
C VAL A 202 -6.52 10.36 11.40
N MET A 203 -6.34 9.15 11.92
CA MET A 203 -5.31 8.87 12.94
C MET A 203 -3.92 9.22 12.42
N ASN A 204 -3.54 8.71 11.24
CA ASN A 204 -2.20 8.93 10.69
C ASN A 204 -1.89 10.42 10.46
N THR A 205 -2.82 11.17 9.89
CA THR A 205 -2.64 12.62 9.68
C THR A 205 -2.60 13.39 11.02
N THR A 206 -3.39 12.99 12.02
CA THR A 206 -3.32 13.55 13.38
C THR A 206 -1.95 13.30 14.02
N TYR A 207 -1.39 12.10 13.85
CA TYR A 207 -0.04 11.77 14.33
C TYR A 207 1.02 12.67 13.70
N HIS A 208 0.94 12.92 12.39
CA HIS A 208 1.89 13.81 11.72
C HIS A 208 1.74 15.28 12.17
N LEU A 209 0.52 15.76 12.43
CA LEU A 209 0.33 17.09 13.02
C LEU A 209 0.93 17.17 14.44
N ALA A 210 0.73 16.14 15.27
CA ALA A 210 1.36 16.07 16.59
C ALA A 210 2.89 16.13 16.51
N LYS A 211 3.50 15.41 15.55
CA LYS A 211 4.95 15.48 15.32
C LYS A 211 5.43 16.86 14.89
N ILE A 212 4.63 17.56 14.08
CA ILE A 212 4.95 18.94 13.66
C ILE A 212 4.90 19.85 14.89
N ALA A 213 3.82 19.82 15.66
CA ALA A 213 3.65 20.61 16.89
C ALA A 213 4.80 20.38 17.88
N ALA A 214 5.15 19.12 18.15
CA ALA A 214 6.30 18.73 18.96
C ALA A 214 7.62 19.31 18.43
N GLY A 215 7.85 19.23 17.12
CA GLY A 215 9.05 19.77 16.47
C GLY A 215 9.13 21.30 16.45
N THR A 216 7.99 21.99 16.52
CA THR A 216 7.91 23.46 16.56
C THR A 216 7.81 24.03 17.97
N GLY A 217 7.62 23.19 18.99
CA GLY A 217 7.41 23.60 20.38
C GLY A 217 6.03 24.22 20.63
N ASP A 218 5.01 23.80 19.87
CA ASP A 218 3.62 24.22 20.09
C ASP A 218 2.95 23.22 21.06
N GLU A 219 3.11 23.47 22.36
CA GLU A 219 2.64 22.58 23.43
C GLU A 219 1.12 22.44 23.42
N ASP A 220 0.38 23.54 23.20
CA ASP A 220 -1.09 23.55 23.18
C ASP A 220 -1.62 22.65 22.05
N GLU A 221 -1.04 22.78 20.85
CA GLU A 221 -1.43 21.96 19.70
C GLU A 221 -1.01 20.49 19.88
N LEU A 222 0.17 20.24 20.46
CA LEU A 222 0.63 18.89 20.76
C LEU A 222 -0.31 18.19 21.76
N GLU A 223 -0.74 18.89 22.82
CA GLU A 223 -1.68 18.36 23.81
C GLU A 223 -3.04 18.03 23.17
N GLU A 224 -3.57 18.92 22.31
CA GLU A 224 -4.82 18.66 21.58
C GLU A 224 -4.72 17.38 20.74
N HIS A 225 -3.65 17.24 19.96
CA HIS A 225 -3.47 16.08 19.08
C HIS A 225 -3.20 14.79 19.85
N LEU A 226 -2.46 14.84 20.96
CA LEU A 226 -2.29 13.69 21.85
C LEU A 226 -3.62 13.19 22.40
N GLY A 227 -4.50 14.09 22.86
CA GLY A 227 -5.83 13.71 23.33
C GLY A 227 -6.69 13.00 22.27
N LEU A 228 -6.49 13.32 21.00
CA LEU A 228 -7.15 12.64 19.87
C LEU A 228 -6.51 11.28 19.55
N LEU A 229 -5.21 11.11 19.77
CA LEU A 229 -4.47 9.88 19.47
C LEU A 229 -4.58 8.82 20.58
N GLU A 230 -4.81 9.23 21.82
CA GLU A 230 -4.88 8.35 23.00
C GLU A 230 -6.19 7.57 23.15
N GLN A 231 -7.12 7.75 22.20
CA GLN A 231 -8.38 7.00 22.13
C GLN A 231 -8.09 5.50 22.24
N PRO A 232 -8.75 4.76 23.16
CA PRO A 232 -8.47 3.34 23.40
C PRO A 232 -8.54 2.48 22.12
N GLU A 233 -9.51 2.78 21.26
CA GLU A 233 -9.73 2.08 19.99
C GLU A 233 -8.47 2.04 19.10
N TYR A 234 -7.71 3.14 19.00
CA TYR A 234 -6.53 3.17 18.13
C TYR A 234 -5.39 2.29 18.64
N ARG A 235 -5.31 2.08 19.96
CA ARG A 235 -4.35 1.15 20.57
C ARG A 235 -4.82 -0.30 20.43
N GLU A 236 -6.10 -0.56 20.69
CA GLU A 236 -6.69 -1.91 20.56
C GLU A 236 -6.57 -2.45 19.13
N LEU A 237 -6.69 -1.58 18.13
CA LEU A 237 -6.52 -1.92 16.72
C LEU A 237 -5.05 -1.94 16.25
N ASN A 238 -4.08 -1.65 17.13
CA ASN A 238 -2.65 -1.48 16.80
C ASN A 238 -2.40 -0.46 15.68
N TRP A 239 -3.21 0.59 15.63
CA TRP A 239 -3.08 1.66 14.64
C TRP A 239 -2.04 2.70 15.07
N ILE A 240 -1.87 2.88 16.37
CA ILE A 240 -0.79 3.65 16.98
C ILE A 240 -0.15 2.80 18.09
N THR A 241 1.17 2.90 18.22
CA THR A 241 1.95 2.15 19.22
C THR A 241 2.18 2.98 20.48
N GLU A 242 2.41 2.31 21.61
CA GLU A 242 2.74 2.99 22.88
C GLU A 242 4.08 3.75 22.77
N ASP A 243 5.03 3.24 21.99
CA ASP A 243 6.31 3.92 21.73
C ASP A 243 6.09 5.26 21.02
N GLN A 244 5.22 5.30 20.01
CA GLN A 244 4.87 6.54 19.31
C GLN A 244 4.19 7.57 20.21
N LEU A 245 3.29 7.13 21.09
CA LEU A 245 2.65 8.01 22.07
C LEU A 245 3.67 8.51 23.11
N THR A 246 4.57 7.64 23.56
CA THR A 246 5.62 8.00 24.52
C THR A 246 6.58 9.03 23.95
N GLU A 247 6.98 8.90 22.67
CA GLU A 247 7.80 9.89 21.96
C GLU A 247 7.12 11.27 21.96
N LEU A 248 5.83 11.34 21.64
CA LEU A 248 5.08 12.60 21.59
C LEU A 248 4.88 13.20 22.99
N ARG A 249 4.57 12.40 24.00
CA ARG A 249 4.43 12.88 25.40
C ARG A 249 5.73 13.42 25.97
N ALA A 250 6.87 12.88 25.55
CA ALA A 250 8.18 13.35 26.01
C ALA A 250 8.55 14.74 25.43
N ALA A 251 7.80 15.22 24.43
CA ALA A 251 7.95 16.54 23.84
C ALA A 251 7.01 17.60 24.44
N LEU A 252 6.11 17.22 25.34
CA LEU A 252 5.37 18.09 26.27
C LEU A 252 6.18 18.31 27.55
#